data_AF-A0A972VZG8-F1
#
_entry.id   AF-A0A972VZG8-F1
#
_cell.length_a   1.000
_cell.length_b   1.000
_cell.length_c   1.000
_cell.angle_alpha   90.00
_cell.angle_beta   90.00
_cell.angle_gamma   90.00
#
_symmetry.space_group_name_H-M   'P 1'
#
loop_
_entity.id
_entity.type
_entity.pdbx_description
1 polymer ?
#
loop_
_entity_poly.entity_id
_entity_poly.type
_entity_poly.pdbx_seq_one_letter_code
_entity_poly.pdbx_strand_id
1 'polypeptide(L)'
;MKTMNLDGLVFRDLDHDGVLSAFEDHRLPAAVRAKDLLGRMTLAEKAGVMMHGTAQTQGPYGMLGIGGEYLLPANRQLIVNDGVNHLLTRLDADPRTFAEQNNALQKLAAETRLGIPVTISTDPRHHFAHVTGASSRAMGFSQWPETTGLAAVGSAELVEQFAAIARAEYRAVGIHMALSPQADIATEPRWPRISGTFGEDPKLARALVAAYVVGMQAGAAGLNKDSVACVVKHWVGYPAAPEGFDGHNAYGRYSVLTEASLSVHIEAFLDAFNVNVAGVMPTYTILKDLLLEDLALNGELLESVAGGFSAQLIEGLLRTEHQFKGFVLSDWAIFRDAKEATLNPTQMQTPDDISMSWGVEA
;
A
#
# COMPACT_ATOMS: atom_id res chain seq x y z
N MET A 1 25.53 12.02 -7.79
CA MET A 1 25.59 10.75 -8.54
C MET A 1 26.24 11.00 -9.88
N LYS A 2 27.27 10.23 -10.23
CA LYS A 2 27.95 10.36 -11.53
C LYS A 2 27.09 9.74 -12.62
N THR A 3 27.34 10.15 -13.85
CA THR A 3 26.71 9.55 -15.04
C THR A 3 27.77 9.02 -15.98
N MET A 4 27.42 7.96 -16.69
CA MET A 4 28.24 7.31 -17.70
C MET A 4 27.58 7.48 -19.06
N ASN A 5 28.38 7.78 -20.09
CA ASN A 5 27.91 7.86 -21.47
C ASN A 5 28.45 6.67 -22.25
N LEU A 6 27.55 5.82 -22.74
CA LEU A 6 27.90 4.66 -23.56
C LEU A 6 26.95 4.61 -24.76
N ASP A 7 27.50 4.62 -25.98
CA ASP A 7 26.74 4.58 -27.24
C ASP A 7 25.65 5.65 -27.37
N GLY A 8 25.89 6.85 -26.82
CA GLY A 8 24.92 7.95 -26.83
C GLY A 8 23.78 7.83 -25.81
N LEU A 9 23.82 6.82 -24.93
CA LEU A 9 22.90 6.65 -23.81
C LEU A 9 23.56 7.07 -22.49
N VAL A 10 22.74 7.59 -21.58
CA VAL A 10 23.17 8.07 -20.25
C VAL A 10 22.74 7.07 -19.19
N PHE A 11 23.72 6.55 -18.45
CA PHE A 11 23.52 5.65 -17.32
C PHE A 11 23.89 6.35 -16.01
N ARG A 12 23.24 5.94 -14.92
CA ARG A 12 23.61 6.37 -13.57
C ARG A 12 24.55 5.33 -12.97
N ASP A 13 25.70 5.80 -12.48
CA ASP A 13 26.64 5.04 -11.66
C ASP A 13 26.08 5.02 -10.23
N LEU A 14 25.23 4.02 -9.96
CA LEU A 14 24.46 3.84 -8.73
C LEU A 14 25.31 3.24 -7.61
N ASP A 15 26.22 2.31 -7.93
CA ASP A 15 27.14 1.72 -6.93
C ASP A 15 28.51 2.41 -6.83
N HIS A 16 28.72 3.48 -7.60
CA HIS A 16 29.85 4.41 -7.51
C HIS A 16 31.20 3.79 -7.86
N ASP A 17 31.21 2.71 -8.65
CA ASP A 17 32.43 2.01 -9.08
C ASP A 17 32.95 2.48 -10.46
N GLY A 18 32.16 3.28 -11.19
CA GLY A 18 32.50 3.81 -12.50
C GLY A 18 32.41 2.81 -13.65
N VAL A 19 31.78 1.66 -13.43
CA VAL A 19 31.57 0.59 -14.41
C VAL A 19 30.07 0.34 -14.55
N LEU A 20 29.57 0.27 -15.79
CA LEU A 20 28.16 -0.03 -16.03
C LEU A 20 27.82 -1.46 -15.60
N SER A 21 27.21 -1.58 -14.43
CA SER A 21 26.74 -2.86 -13.89
C SER A 21 25.38 -3.26 -14.48
N ALA A 22 25.06 -4.56 -14.47
CA ALA A 22 23.84 -5.04 -15.11
C ALA A 22 22.57 -4.44 -14.47
N PHE A 23 22.54 -4.21 -13.15
CA PHE A 23 21.40 -3.56 -12.50
C PHE A 23 21.19 -2.09 -12.89
N GLU A 24 22.23 -1.41 -13.36
CA GLU A 24 22.21 -0.01 -13.79
C GLU A 24 21.79 0.15 -15.26
N ASP A 25 22.01 -0.89 -16.07
CA ASP A 25 21.71 -0.91 -17.48
C ASP A 25 20.19 -1.01 -17.73
N HIS A 26 19.56 0.14 -17.96
CA HIS A 26 18.12 0.25 -18.21
C HIS A 26 17.65 -0.40 -19.53
N ARG A 27 18.57 -0.93 -20.35
CA ARG A 27 18.25 -1.71 -21.56
C ARG A 27 17.95 -3.17 -21.24
N LEU A 28 18.42 -3.66 -20.09
CA LEU A 28 18.20 -5.04 -19.66
C LEU A 28 16.80 -5.22 -19.02
N PRO A 29 16.20 -6.41 -19.13
CA PRO A 29 14.93 -6.70 -18.47
C PRO A 29 14.99 -6.49 -16.96
N ALA A 30 13.90 -5.98 -16.37
CA ALA A 30 13.82 -5.69 -14.93
C ALA A 30 14.22 -6.89 -14.05
N ALA A 31 13.84 -8.12 -14.43
CA ALA A 31 14.20 -9.34 -13.70
C ALA A 31 15.72 -9.62 -13.71
N VAL A 32 16.42 -9.30 -14.81
CA VAL A 32 17.88 -9.45 -14.90
C VAL A 32 18.56 -8.43 -13.97
N ARG A 33 18.10 -7.18 -14.04
CA ARG A 33 18.60 -6.08 -13.20
C ARG A 33 18.38 -6.35 -11.71
N ALA A 34 17.19 -6.82 -11.34
CA ALA A 34 16.85 -7.17 -9.96
C ALA A 34 17.69 -8.34 -9.44
N LYS A 35 17.97 -9.35 -10.27
CA LYS A 35 18.81 -10.49 -9.88
C LYS A 35 20.27 -10.07 -9.64
N ASP A 36 20.83 -9.22 -10.51
CA ASP A 36 22.17 -8.66 -10.32
C ASP A 36 22.24 -7.79 -9.05
N LEU A 37 21.26 -6.89 -8.85
CA LEU A 37 21.16 -6.07 -7.64
C LEU A 37 21.11 -6.94 -6.37
N LEU A 38 20.23 -7.95 -6.34
CA LEU A 38 20.09 -8.84 -5.19
C LEU A 38 21.39 -9.60 -4.86
N GLY A 39 22.17 -9.96 -5.88
CA GLY A 39 23.49 -10.58 -5.72
C GLY A 39 24.53 -9.66 -5.09
N ARG A 40 24.34 -8.34 -5.23
CA ARG A 40 25.24 -7.31 -4.69
C ARG A 40 24.86 -6.85 -3.28
N MET A 41 23.64 -7.12 -2.84
CA MET A 41 23.14 -6.66 -1.53
C MET A 41 23.69 -7.48 -0.37
N THR A 42 24.08 -6.78 0.69
CA THR A 42 24.30 -7.32 2.03
C THR A 42 22.99 -7.80 2.65
N LEU A 43 23.07 -8.59 3.73
CA LEU A 43 21.87 -9.02 4.45
C LEU A 43 21.09 -7.82 5.04
N ALA A 44 21.80 -6.81 5.55
CA ALA A 44 21.17 -5.60 6.09
C ALA A 44 20.41 -4.81 5.01
N GLU A 45 20.99 -4.63 3.83
CA GLU A 45 20.29 -3.99 2.70
C GLU A 45 19.07 -4.81 2.25
N LYS A 46 19.16 -6.16 2.27
CA LYS A 46 18.01 -7.03 1.96
C LYS A 46 16.89 -6.87 2.98
N ALA A 47 17.22 -6.75 4.27
CA ALA A 47 16.24 -6.48 5.31
C ALA A 47 15.62 -5.09 5.14
N GLY A 48 16.43 -4.07 4.84
CA GLY A 48 15.99 -2.68 4.63
C GLY A 48 14.95 -2.55 3.52
N VAL A 49 15.16 -3.22 2.37
CA VAL A 49 14.18 -3.17 1.26
C VAL A 49 12.88 -3.93 1.53
N MET A 50 12.83 -4.74 2.59
CA MET A 50 11.61 -5.39 3.06
C MET A 50 10.81 -4.50 4.02
N MET A 51 11.35 -3.34 4.42
CA MET A 51 10.69 -2.39 5.32
C MET A 51 9.98 -1.31 4.53
N HIS A 52 8.80 -0.92 5.02
CA HIS A 52 8.04 0.22 4.52
C HIS A 52 7.90 1.27 5.63
N GLY A 53 8.70 2.32 5.58
CA GLY A 53 8.76 3.35 6.61
C GLY A 53 7.77 4.49 6.42
N THR A 54 7.74 5.39 7.40
CA THR A 54 7.03 6.67 7.34
C THR A 54 8.02 7.77 7.02
N ALA A 55 7.78 8.55 5.97
CA ALA A 55 8.60 9.73 5.70
C ALA A 55 8.30 10.79 6.78
N GLN A 56 9.22 10.97 7.73
CA GLN A 56 8.98 11.85 8.88
C GLN A 56 9.08 13.32 8.49
N THR A 57 8.24 14.16 9.09
CA THR A 57 8.17 15.61 8.88
C THR A 57 8.66 16.38 10.09
N GLN A 58 8.83 17.69 9.94
CA GLN A 58 9.03 18.60 11.06
C GLN A 58 7.70 18.84 11.80
N GLY A 59 7.80 19.27 13.07
CA GLY A 59 6.65 19.69 13.87
C GLY A 59 6.10 18.61 14.82
N PRO A 60 5.01 18.92 15.56
CA PRO A 60 4.51 18.08 16.65
C PRO A 60 3.96 16.72 16.21
N TYR A 61 3.58 16.57 14.93
CA TYR A 61 3.13 15.31 14.33
C TYR A 61 4.16 14.73 13.36
N GLY A 62 5.44 15.15 13.51
CA GLY A 62 6.54 14.82 12.61
C GLY A 62 6.78 13.33 12.44
N MET A 63 6.69 12.55 13.52
CA MET A 63 6.84 11.10 13.48
C MET A 63 5.77 10.39 12.64
N LEU A 64 4.58 10.97 12.50
CA LEU A 64 3.50 10.44 11.66
C LEU A 64 3.65 10.87 10.19
N GLY A 65 4.64 11.72 9.89
CA GLY A 65 4.86 12.30 8.57
C GLY A 65 3.87 13.40 8.20
N ILE A 66 3.18 13.98 9.19
CA ILE A 66 2.20 15.05 8.99
C ILE A 66 2.90 16.40 9.17
N GLY A 67 3.07 17.13 8.08
CA GLY A 67 3.71 18.45 8.05
C GLY A 67 4.04 18.89 6.63
N GLY A 68 4.49 20.13 6.47
CA GLY A 68 4.84 20.70 5.15
C GLY A 68 6.27 20.43 4.69
N GLU A 69 7.14 19.95 5.57
CA GLU A 69 8.56 19.71 5.27
C GLU A 69 9.07 18.42 5.94
N TYR A 70 9.88 17.63 5.23
CA TYR A 70 10.51 16.44 5.79
C TYR A 70 11.60 16.79 6.80
N LEU A 71 11.74 15.96 7.84
CA LEU A 71 12.85 16.00 8.78
C LEU A 71 14.01 15.16 8.23
N LEU A 72 14.91 15.78 7.45
CA LEU A 72 15.99 15.06 6.75
C LEU A 72 16.89 14.20 7.66
N PRO A 73 17.28 14.62 8.88
CA PRO A 73 18.07 13.75 9.76
C PRO A 73 17.37 12.42 10.10
N ALA A 74 16.07 12.46 10.38
CA ALA A 74 15.30 11.24 10.67
C ALA A 74 15.13 10.35 9.44
N ASN A 75 14.86 10.96 8.28
CA ASN A 75 14.75 10.20 7.03
C ASN A 75 16.11 9.65 6.56
N ARG A 76 17.24 10.31 6.88
CA ARG A 76 18.58 9.78 6.65
C ARG A 76 18.82 8.51 7.46
N GLN A 77 18.37 8.46 8.70
CA GLN A 77 18.46 7.24 9.51
C GLN A 77 17.77 6.08 8.79
N LEU A 78 16.50 6.25 8.40
CA LEU A 78 15.75 5.21 7.69
C LEU A 78 16.40 4.80 6.36
N ILE A 79 16.74 5.78 5.51
CA ILE A 79 17.17 5.50 4.13
C ILE A 79 18.63 5.03 4.09
N VAL A 80 19.53 5.80 4.70
CA VAL A 80 20.98 5.61 4.53
C VAL A 80 21.53 4.58 5.50
N ASN A 81 21.10 4.63 6.76
CA ASN A 81 21.65 3.77 7.80
C ASN A 81 20.92 2.43 7.87
N ASP A 82 19.59 2.43 7.72
CA ASP A 82 18.77 1.23 7.85
C ASP A 82 18.40 0.58 6.50
N GLY A 83 18.73 1.23 5.37
CA GLY A 83 18.52 0.70 4.02
C GLY A 83 17.05 0.68 3.58
N VAL A 84 16.16 1.40 4.27
CA VAL A 84 14.73 1.48 3.92
C VAL A 84 14.54 2.27 2.64
N ASN A 85 13.92 1.66 1.63
CA ASN A 85 13.68 2.29 0.33
C ASN A 85 12.19 2.38 -0.05
N HIS A 86 11.26 2.06 0.85
CA HIS A 86 9.83 2.31 0.66
C HIS A 86 9.34 3.23 1.76
N LEU A 87 8.78 4.39 1.41
CA LEU A 87 8.33 5.39 2.38
C LEU A 87 6.91 5.89 2.08
N LEU A 88 6.05 5.85 3.09
CA LEU A 88 4.73 6.47 3.05
C LEU A 88 4.87 7.97 3.30
N THR A 89 4.40 8.78 2.36
CA THR A 89 4.27 10.22 2.55
C THR A 89 2.87 10.63 2.99
N ARG A 90 2.81 11.46 4.03
CA ARG A 90 1.64 12.24 4.45
C ARG A 90 1.92 13.75 4.40
N LEU A 91 2.91 14.14 3.59
CA LEU A 91 3.32 15.52 3.41
C LEU A 91 2.12 16.37 2.96
N ASP A 92 1.98 17.53 3.59
CA ASP A 92 0.90 18.49 3.38
C ASP A 92 1.52 19.80 2.88
N ALA A 93 1.78 19.85 1.56
CA ALA A 93 2.51 20.94 0.91
C ALA A 93 1.97 21.17 -0.50
N ASP A 94 2.20 22.36 -1.06
CA ASP A 94 1.89 22.65 -2.46
C ASP A 94 2.74 21.78 -3.41
N PRO A 95 2.30 21.56 -4.67
CA PRO A 95 2.94 20.58 -5.56
C PRO A 95 4.43 20.83 -5.84
N ARG A 96 4.88 22.09 -5.87
CA ARG A 96 6.30 22.40 -6.10
C ARG A 96 7.12 21.97 -4.88
N THR A 97 6.71 22.43 -3.70
CA THR A 97 7.36 22.06 -2.44
C THR A 97 7.34 20.55 -2.25
N PHE A 98 6.23 19.89 -2.57
CA PHE A 98 6.11 18.43 -2.52
C PHE A 98 7.17 17.73 -3.37
N ALA A 99 7.30 18.12 -4.63
CA ALA A 99 8.29 17.57 -5.55
C ALA A 99 9.72 17.81 -5.04
N GLU A 100 10.02 19.01 -4.53
CA GLU A 100 11.33 19.36 -3.97
C GLU A 100 11.69 18.52 -2.74
N GLN A 101 10.73 18.31 -1.83
CA GLN A 101 10.87 17.47 -0.64
C GLN A 101 11.08 16.00 -1.00
N ASN A 102 10.31 15.46 -1.95
CA ASN A 102 10.51 14.10 -2.45
C ASN A 102 11.86 13.91 -3.16
N ASN A 103 12.32 14.92 -3.91
CA ASN A 103 13.66 14.92 -4.49
C ASN A 103 14.77 14.94 -3.42
N ALA A 104 14.52 15.54 -2.25
CA ALA A 104 15.47 15.49 -1.14
C ALA A 104 15.63 14.06 -0.57
N LEU A 105 14.54 13.29 -0.48
CA LEU A 105 14.61 11.86 -0.11
C LEU A 105 15.37 11.03 -1.17
N GLN A 106 15.15 11.30 -2.46
CA GLN A 106 15.90 10.64 -3.53
C GLN A 106 17.40 10.95 -3.48
N LYS A 107 17.78 12.18 -3.10
CA LYS A 107 19.20 12.54 -2.90
C LYS A 107 19.83 11.72 -1.76
N LEU A 108 19.11 11.48 -0.67
CA LEU A 108 19.59 10.60 0.42
C LEU A 108 19.79 9.17 -0.07
N ALA A 109 18.82 8.61 -0.79
CA ALA A 109 18.95 7.26 -1.37
C ALA A 109 20.14 7.13 -2.33
N ALA A 110 20.42 8.17 -3.11
CA ALA A 110 21.56 8.22 -4.01
C ALA A 110 22.93 8.23 -3.30
N GLU A 111 22.99 8.50 -2.00
CA GLU A 111 24.22 8.40 -1.19
C GLU A 111 24.50 6.98 -0.68
N THR A 112 23.51 6.09 -0.74
CA THR A 112 23.69 4.69 -0.33
C THR A 112 24.67 3.97 -1.24
N ARG A 113 25.26 2.88 -0.72
CA ARG A 113 26.28 2.09 -1.42
C ARG A 113 25.83 1.58 -2.80
N LEU A 114 24.55 1.24 -2.95
CA LEU A 114 23.98 0.72 -4.21
C LEU A 114 23.03 1.71 -4.89
N GLY A 115 22.89 2.94 -4.36
CA GLY A 115 22.06 3.99 -4.95
C GLY A 115 20.60 3.59 -5.20
N ILE A 116 20.05 2.62 -4.45
CA ILE A 116 18.69 2.10 -4.67
C ILE A 116 17.69 3.22 -4.38
N PRO A 117 16.86 3.64 -5.35
CA PRO A 117 15.95 4.77 -5.16
C PRO A 117 14.84 4.44 -4.16
N VAL A 118 14.31 5.49 -3.51
CA VAL A 118 13.13 5.34 -2.67
C VAL A 118 11.88 5.24 -3.54
N THR A 119 10.99 4.29 -3.25
CA THR A 119 9.61 4.30 -3.71
C THR A 119 8.76 5.08 -2.70
N ILE A 120 8.20 6.20 -3.14
CA ILE A 120 7.36 7.04 -2.31
C ILE A 120 5.90 6.64 -2.55
N SER A 121 5.22 6.18 -1.49
CA SER A 121 3.83 5.76 -1.52
C SER A 121 2.91 6.77 -0.83
N THR A 122 1.62 6.75 -1.13
CA THR A 122 0.62 7.59 -0.46
C THR A 122 -0.72 6.86 -0.29
N ASP A 123 -1.43 7.16 0.80
CA ASP A 123 -2.86 6.88 0.92
C ASP A 123 -3.67 7.75 -0.06
N PRO A 124 -4.92 7.37 -0.42
CA PRO A 124 -5.78 8.19 -1.27
C PRO A 124 -5.81 9.66 -0.84
N ARG A 125 -5.68 10.58 -1.80
CA ARG A 125 -5.65 12.05 -1.55
C ARG A 125 -6.42 12.87 -2.59
N HIS A 126 -7.15 12.20 -3.49
CA HIS A 126 -7.96 12.86 -4.52
C HIS A 126 -9.46 12.93 -4.16
N HIS A 127 -9.79 12.77 -2.88
CA HIS A 127 -11.16 12.82 -2.37
C HIS A 127 -11.31 13.92 -1.32
N PHE A 128 -12.52 14.42 -1.12
CA PHE A 128 -12.80 15.54 -0.20
C PHE A 128 -12.62 15.16 1.27
N ALA A 129 -12.96 13.92 1.64
CA ALA A 129 -12.82 13.44 3.00
C ALA A 129 -11.36 13.11 3.37
N HIS A 130 -10.88 13.72 4.45
CA HIS A 130 -9.64 13.31 5.12
C HIS A 130 -9.96 12.48 6.37
N VAL A 131 -9.55 11.22 6.36
CA VAL A 131 -9.67 10.28 7.48
C VAL A 131 -8.27 9.88 7.91
N THR A 132 -7.87 10.24 9.13
CA THR A 132 -6.55 9.89 9.68
C THR A 132 -6.32 8.39 9.60
N GLY A 133 -5.20 7.98 9.01
CA GLY A 133 -4.84 6.57 8.83
C GLY A 133 -5.50 5.88 7.62
N ALA A 134 -6.38 6.57 6.88
CA ALA A 134 -7.06 6.00 5.71
C ALA A 134 -6.95 6.84 4.43
N SER A 135 -6.79 8.17 4.56
CA SER A 135 -6.54 9.08 3.45
C SER A 135 -5.55 10.18 3.84
N SER A 136 -5.01 10.88 2.85
CA SER A 136 -4.09 12.01 3.01
C SER A 136 -4.74 13.30 2.51
N ARG A 137 -4.29 14.44 3.02
CA ARG A 137 -4.78 15.76 2.56
C ARG A 137 -4.35 16.04 1.13
N ALA A 138 -5.23 16.75 0.43
CA ALA A 138 -5.18 16.96 -1.01
C ALA A 138 -4.57 18.30 -1.44
N MET A 139 -3.71 18.93 -0.64
CA MET A 139 -3.20 20.27 -0.97
C MET A 139 -2.55 20.27 -2.37
N GLY A 140 -3.20 20.94 -3.34
CA GLY A 140 -2.74 21.01 -4.73
C GLY A 140 -3.07 19.82 -5.63
N PHE A 141 -3.90 18.87 -5.19
CA PHE A 141 -4.40 17.74 -5.98
C PHE A 141 -5.86 17.95 -6.38
N SER A 142 -6.27 17.40 -7.52
CA SER A 142 -7.68 17.44 -7.92
C SER A 142 -8.57 16.69 -6.93
N GLN A 143 -9.79 17.18 -6.75
CA GLN A 143 -10.76 16.64 -5.79
C GLN A 143 -11.95 16.05 -6.53
N TRP A 144 -12.23 14.80 -6.21
CA TRP A 144 -13.25 13.96 -6.81
C TRP A 144 -14.18 13.43 -5.72
N PRO A 145 -15.40 12.99 -6.09
CA PRO A 145 -16.22 12.23 -5.16
C PRO A 145 -15.43 11.05 -4.58
N GLU A 146 -15.74 10.66 -3.36
CA GLU A 146 -15.28 9.41 -2.76
C GLU A 146 -15.56 8.23 -3.72
N THR A 147 -14.84 7.12 -3.57
CA THR A 147 -14.96 5.96 -4.46
C THR A 147 -16.38 5.37 -4.49
N THR A 148 -17.15 5.49 -3.40
CA THR A 148 -18.58 5.16 -3.42
C THR A 148 -19.41 6.10 -4.31
N GLY A 149 -19.04 7.37 -4.37
CA GLY A 149 -19.63 8.34 -5.31
C GLY A 149 -19.28 8.01 -6.76
N LEU A 150 -18.04 7.60 -7.03
CA LEU A 150 -17.65 7.09 -8.36
C LEU A 150 -18.39 5.79 -8.71
N ALA A 151 -18.61 4.91 -7.74
CA ALA A 151 -19.40 3.70 -7.91
C ALA A 151 -20.87 3.99 -8.24
N ALA A 152 -21.47 5.01 -7.62
CA ALA A 152 -22.83 5.43 -7.91
C ALA A 152 -23.01 5.92 -9.37
N VAL A 153 -21.94 6.42 -10.01
CA VAL A 153 -21.94 6.72 -11.45
C VAL A 153 -21.90 5.44 -12.29
N GLY A 154 -21.20 4.41 -11.80
CA GLY A 154 -21.18 3.07 -12.40
C GLY A 154 -20.40 2.98 -13.72
N SER A 155 -19.45 3.89 -13.97
CA SER A 155 -18.68 3.94 -15.21
C SER A 155 -17.21 3.57 -14.99
N ALA A 156 -16.80 2.40 -15.49
CA ALA A 156 -15.41 1.97 -15.50
C ALA A 156 -14.51 2.93 -16.29
N GLU A 157 -14.98 3.45 -17.42
CA GLU A 157 -14.26 4.43 -18.22
C GLU A 157 -13.97 5.71 -17.42
N LEU A 158 -14.95 6.20 -16.66
CA LEU A 158 -14.75 7.38 -15.82
C LEU A 158 -13.75 7.11 -14.69
N VAL A 159 -13.81 5.93 -14.06
CA VAL A 159 -12.86 5.54 -13.01
C VAL A 159 -11.43 5.41 -13.56
N GLU A 160 -11.25 4.87 -14.76
CA GLU A 160 -9.96 4.81 -15.44
C GLU A 160 -9.43 6.23 -15.75
N GLN A 161 -10.29 7.12 -16.25
CA GLN A 161 -9.93 8.53 -16.50
C GLN A 161 -9.51 9.26 -15.23
N PHE A 162 -10.29 9.10 -14.15
CA PHE A 162 -9.94 9.63 -12.82
C PHE A 162 -8.57 9.12 -12.36
N ALA A 163 -8.36 7.80 -12.41
CA ALA A 163 -7.10 7.18 -12.02
C ALA A 163 -5.92 7.65 -12.88
N ALA A 164 -6.12 7.89 -14.18
CA ALA A 164 -5.09 8.43 -15.07
C ALA A 164 -4.71 9.89 -14.74
N ILE A 165 -5.68 10.72 -14.35
CA ILE A 165 -5.45 12.09 -13.86
C ILE A 165 -4.68 12.06 -12.54
N ALA A 166 -5.16 11.27 -11.58
CA ALA A 166 -4.53 11.09 -10.28
C ALA A 166 -3.09 10.54 -10.40
N ARG A 167 -2.86 9.60 -11.32
CA ARG A 167 -1.52 9.12 -11.68
C ARG A 167 -0.62 10.25 -12.15
N ALA A 168 -1.09 11.09 -13.09
CA ALA A 168 -0.28 12.19 -13.62
C ALA A 168 0.12 13.18 -12.53
N GLU A 169 -0.80 13.50 -11.61
CA GLU A 169 -0.53 14.37 -10.46
C GLU A 169 0.48 13.74 -9.49
N TYR A 170 0.33 12.45 -9.16
CA TYR A 170 1.30 11.70 -8.34
C TYR A 170 2.70 11.68 -8.96
N ARG A 171 2.79 11.39 -10.27
CA ARG A 171 4.07 11.38 -10.99
C ARG A 171 4.73 12.77 -10.97
N ALA A 172 3.95 13.84 -11.10
CA ALA A 172 4.46 15.22 -11.09
C ALA A 172 5.14 15.60 -9.77
N VAL A 173 4.72 15.01 -8.65
CA VAL A 173 5.31 15.25 -7.33
C VAL A 173 6.27 14.15 -6.87
N GLY A 174 6.53 13.13 -7.68
CA GLY A 174 7.46 12.03 -7.35
C GLY A 174 6.86 10.91 -6.50
N ILE A 175 5.54 10.77 -6.44
CA ILE A 175 4.86 9.60 -5.88
C ILE A 175 4.84 8.48 -6.93
N HIS A 176 5.22 7.27 -6.51
CA HIS A 176 5.41 6.10 -7.37
C HIS A 176 4.56 4.90 -6.97
N MET A 177 3.87 4.97 -5.83
CA MET A 177 2.97 3.93 -5.35
C MET A 177 1.72 4.55 -4.72
N ALA A 178 0.56 3.97 -5.00
CA ALA A 178 -0.71 4.33 -4.40
C ALA A 178 -1.18 3.15 -3.55
N LEU A 179 -1.45 3.40 -2.26
CA LEU A 179 -2.01 2.41 -1.33
C LEU A 179 -3.52 2.29 -1.54
N SER A 180 -3.91 2.01 -2.79
CA SER A 180 -5.26 2.04 -3.33
C SER A 180 -5.33 1.25 -4.65
N PRO A 181 -6.53 0.82 -5.08
CA PRO A 181 -7.86 1.10 -4.50
C PRO A 181 -8.25 0.13 -3.37
N GLN A 182 -9.28 0.49 -2.61
CA GLN A 182 -9.99 -0.48 -1.77
C GLN A 182 -10.96 -1.30 -2.64
N ALA A 183 -10.73 -2.61 -2.71
CA ALA A 183 -11.63 -3.60 -3.32
C ALA A 183 -12.59 -4.22 -2.29
N ASP A 184 -12.49 -3.80 -1.04
CA ASP A 184 -13.44 -4.07 0.03
C ASP A 184 -14.90 -3.91 -0.41
N ILE A 185 -15.77 -4.91 -0.11
CA ILE A 185 -17.21 -4.86 -0.36
C ILE A 185 -17.95 -4.33 0.85
N ALA A 186 -18.78 -3.31 0.66
CA ALA A 186 -19.47 -2.56 1.71
C ALA A 186 -20.63 -3.33 2.38
N THR A 187 -20.35 -4.43 3.08
CA THR A 187 -21.37 -5.31 3.70
C THR A 187 -21.88 -4.83 5.05
N GLU A 188 -21.13 -3.99 5.77
CA GLU A 188 -21.52 -3.43 7.07
C GLU A 188 -21.61 -1.89 6.98
N PRO A 189 -22.81 -1.30 6.92
CA PRO A 189 -23.00 0.14 6.73
C PRO A 189 -22.46 1.01 7.87
N ARG A 190 -22.27 0.45 9.07
CA ARG A 190 -21.67 1.17 10.22
C ARG A 190 -20.16 1.27 10.13
N TRP A 191 -19.52 0.45 9.29
CA TRP A 191 -18.07 0.40 9.17
C TRP A 191 -17.52 1.73 8.63
N PRO A 192 -16.59 2.39 9.33
CA PRO A 192 -16.25 3.79 9.07
C PRO A 192 -15.49 4.03 7.76
N ARG A 193 -15.00 2.97 7.11
CA ARG A 193 -14.22 3.06 5.86
C ARG A 193 -15.05 2.81 4.61
N ILE A 194 -16.38 2.70 4.74
CA ILE A 194 -17.29 2.37 3.65
C ILE A 194 -17.19 3.33 2.45
N SER A 195 -16.95 4.63 2.69
CA SER A 195 -16.79 5.63 1.64
C SER A 195 -15.56 5.40 0.75
N GLY A 196 -14.57 4.64 1.24
CA GLY A 196 -13.39 4.23 0.47
C GLY A 196 -13.62 3.05 -0.47
N THR A 197 -14.76 2.36 -0.38
CA THR A 197 -15.10 1.20 -1.22
C THR A 197 -15.73 1.61 -2.55
N PHE A 198 -15.87 0.65 -3.47
CA PHE A 198 -16.74 0.81 -4.66
C PHE A 198 -18.17 0.27 -4.43
N GLY A 199 -18.64 0.25 -3.18
CA GLY A 199 -19.99 -0.13 -2.81
C GLY A 199 -20.17 -1.62 -2.44
N GLU A 200 -21.43 -2.06 -2.42
CA GLU A 200 -21.83 -3.39 -1.95
C GLU A 200 -21.95 -4.45 -3.06
N ASP A 201 -22.00 -4.04 -4.33
CA ASP A 201 -22.11 -4.96 -5.47
C ASP A 201 -20.70 -5.46 -5.87
N PRO A 202 -20.40 -6.76 -5.72
CA PRO A 202 -19.07 -7.31 -6.00
C PRO A 202 -18.69 -7.23 -7.49
N LYS A 203 -19.65 -7.33 -8.41
CA LYS A 203 -19.38 -7.27 -9.86
C LYS A 203 -19.06 -5.85 -10.29
N LEU A 204 -19.81 -4.88 -9.76
CA LEU A 204 -19.51 -3.48 -9.99
C LEU A 204 -18.15 -3.12 -9.39
N ALA A 205 -17.93 -3.44 -8.12
CA ALA A 205 -16.67 -3.15 -7.44
C ALA A 205 -15.48 -3.77 -8.19
N ARG A 206 -15.56 -5.04 -8.57
CA ARG A 206 -14.56 -5.75 -9.37
C ARG A 206 -14.18 -5.00 -10.65
N ALA A 207 -15.18 -4.55 -11.42
CA ALA A 207 -14.95 -3.82 -12.67
C ALA A 207 -14.28 -2.45 -12.43
N LEU A 208 -14.72 -1.71 -11.41
CA LEU A 208 -14.20 -0.39 -11.10
C LEU A 208 -12.80 -0.43 -10.46
N VAL A 209 -12.52 -1.43 -9.63
CA VAL A 209 -11.18 -1.71 -9.09
C VAL A 209 -10.20 -1.95 -10.23
N ALA A 210 -10.55 -2.79 -11.20
CA ALA A 210 -9.70 -3.08 -12.34
C ALA A 210 -9.45 -1.82 -13.20
N ALA A 211 -10.49 -1.03 -13.48
CA ALA A 211 -10.37 0.23 -14.21
C ALA A 211 -9.45 1.23 -13.49
N TYR A 212 -9.55 1.33 -12.16
CA TYR A 212 -8.66 2.16 -11.37
C TYR A 212 -7.21 1.70 -11.49
N VAL A 213 -6.95 0.39 -11.38
CA VAL A 213 -5.60 -0.18 -11.52
C VAL A 213 -5.03 0.09 -12.91
N VAL A 214 -5.80 -0.09 -13.98
CA VAL A 214 -5.37 0.21 -15.35
C VAL A 214 -5.00 1.67 -15.49
N GLY A 215 -5.84 2.58 -14.98
CA GLY A 215 -5.59 4.01 -15.00
C GLY A 215 -4.33 4.40 -14.21
N MET A 216 -4.13 3.88 -13.01
CA MET A 216 -2.94 4.18 -12.19
C MET A 216 -1.65 3.56 -12.73
N GLN A 217 -1.70 2.32 -13.21
CA GLN A 217 -0.52 1.62 -13.73
C GLN A 217 -0.24 1.93 -15.19
N ALA A 218 -1.04 2.80 -15.83
CA ALA A 218 -0.89 3.15 -17.25
C ALA A 218 -0.95 1.94 -18.17
N GLY A 219 -1.91 1.04 -17.92
CA GLY A 219 -2.15 -0.15 -18.72
C GLY A 219 -2.45 -1.39 -17.88
N ALA A 220 -2.91 -2.46 -18.56
CA ALA A 220 -3.29 -3.74 -17.94
C ALA A 220 -2.16 -4.80 -17.94
N ALA A 221 -1.02 -4.51 -18.57
CA ALA A 221 0.10 -5.44 -18.69
C ALA A 221 1.06 -5.40 -17.48
N GLY A 222 0.67 -4.71 -16.40
CA GLY A 222 1.51 -4.46 -15.24
C GLY A 222 2.34 -3.18 -15.36
N LEU A 223 3.37 -3.08 -14.53
CA LEU A 223 4.17 -1.86 -14.38
C LEU A 223 5.00 -1.53 -15.63
N ASN A 224 5.02 -0.25 -15.95
CA ASN A 224 5.84 0.37 -16.99
C ASN A 224 6.38 1.73 -16.49
N LYS A 225 7.09 2.45 -17.37
CA LYS A 225 7.78 3.70 -17.01
C LYS A 225 6.86 4.84 -16.56
N ASP A 226 5.58 4.79 -16.93
CA ASP A 226 4.58 5.83 -16.66
C ASP A 226 3.67 5.48 -15.46
N SER A 227 3.83 4.28 -14.89
CA SER A 227 2.97 3.76 -13.81
C SER A 227 3.16 4.49 -12.48
N VAL A 228 2.06 4.54 -11.72
CA VAL A 228 2.08 4.51 -10.26
C VAL A 228 1.64 3.10 -9.84
N ALA A 229 2.44 2.41 -9.03
CA ALA A 229 2.13 1.05 -8.60
C ALA A 229 0.91 1.04 -7.66
N CYS A 230 -0.09 0.21 -7.97
CA CYS A 230 -1.26 0.05 -7.11
C CYS A 230 -1.05 -1.05 -6.09
N VAL A 231 -1.59 -0.83 -4.88
CA VAL A 231 -1.74 -1.85 -3.85
C VAL A 231 -3.22 -2.01 -3.56
N VAL A 232 -3.85 -3.06 -4.12
CA VAL A 232 -5.28 -3.33 -3.89
C VAL A 232 -5.48 -3.89 -2.48
N LYS A 233 -6.53 -3.43 -1.79
CA LYS A 233 -6.71 -3.70 -0.36
C LYS A 233 -8.18 -3.80 0.08
N HIS A 234 -8.53 -4.41 1.21
CA HIS A 234 -7.64 -5.15 2.12
C HIS A 234 -7.97 -6.64 2.03
N TRP A 235 -7.01 -7.43 1.54
CA TRP A 235 -7.18 -8.85 1.25
C TRP A 235 -7.26 -9.70 2.54
N VAL A 236 -8.39 -10.27 2.93
CA VAL A 236 -9.71 -10.14 2.33
C VAL A 236 -10.77 -10.16 3.43
N GLY A 237 -11.91 -9.51 3.17
CA GLY A 237 -13.09 -9.58 4.05
C GLY A 237 -13.13 -8.55 5.18
N TYR A 238 -12.23 -7.55 5.16
CA TYR A 238 -12.15 -6.51 6.19
C TYR A 238 -13.49 -5.82 6.55
N PRO A 239 -14.40 -5.53 5.61
CA PRO A 239 -15.65 -4.83 5.91
C PRO A 239 -16.69 -5.68 6.63
N ALA A 240 -16.49 -7.00 6.77
CA ALA A 240 -17.40 -7.88 7.49
C ALA A 240 -17.23 -7.74 9.01
N ALA A 241 -17.10 -6.50 9.47
CA ALA A 241 -16.79 -6.13 10.83
C ALA A 241 -18.05 -6.20 11.72
N PRO A 242 -18.11 -7.07 12.74
CA PRO A 242 -19.20 -7.07 13.69
C PRO A 242 -19.36 -5.68 14.31
N GLU A 243 -20.60 -5.20 14.36
CA GLU A 243 -20.95 -3.88 14.88
C GLU A 243 -20.33 -2.68 14.12
N GLY A 244 -19.61 -2.93 13.03
CA GLY A 244 -18.93 -1.89 12.23
C GLY A 244 -17.61 -1.39 12.81
N PHE A 245 -17.02 -2.09 13.77
CA PHE A 245 -15.77 -1.64 14.37
C PHE A 245 -14.56 -1.77 13.43
N ASP A 246 -13.69 -0.75 13.42
CA ASP A 246 -12.48 -0.76 12.59
C ASP A 246 -11.37 -1.61 13.22
N GLY A 247 -10.68 -2.40 12.40
CA GLY A 247 -9.67 -3.38 12.80
C GLY A 247 -8.34 -2.82 13.28
N HIS A 248 -8.10 -1.51 13.15
CA HIS A 248 -6.99 -0.84 13.86
C HIS A 248 -7.20 -0.77 15.39
N ASN A 249 -8.36 -1.21 15.87
CA ASN A 249 -8.69 -1.23 17.28
C ASN A 249 -8.90 -2.66 17.74
N ALA A 250 -8.47 -2.94 18.97
CA ALA A 250 -8.59 -4.27 19.57
C ALA A 250 -10.04 -4.79 19.57
N TYR A 251 -11.05 -3.93 19.73
CA TYR A 251 -12.46 -4.31 19.73
C TYR A 251 -13.00 -4.60 18.31
N GLY A 252 -12.34 -4.13 17.25
CA GLY A 252 -12.68 -4.40 15.84
C GLY A 252 -11.84 -5.51 15.21
N ARG A 253 -11.11 -6.30 16.00
CA ARG A 253 -10.11 -7.27 15.52
C ARG A 253 -10.66 -8.46 14.72
N TYR A 254 -11.98 -8.63 14.66
CA TYR A 254 -12.63 -9.75 13.98
C TYR A 254 -13.39 -9.28 12.75
N SER A 255 -13.29 -10.05 11.67
CA SER A 255 -14.26 -10.04 10.58
C SER A 255 -15.05 -11.34 10.64
N VAL A 256 -16.37 -11.26 10.55
CA VAL A 256 -17.25 -12.42 10.62
C VAL A 256 -17.79 -12.77 9.24
N LEU A 257 -17.39 -13.94 8.74
CA LEU A 257 -17.67 -14.42 7.40
C LEU A 257 -18.09 -15.89 7.42
N THR A 258 -18.94 -16.24 6.47
CA THR A 258 -19.17 -17.61 6.02
C THR A 258 -18.32 -17.87 4.76
N GLU A 259 -18.18 -19.13 4.33
CA GLU A 259 -17.52 -19.44 3.03
C GLU A 259 -18.18 -18.69 1.86
N ALA A 260 -19.51 -18.58 1.87
CA ALA A 260 -20.28 -17.89 0.85
C ALA A 260 -19.99 -16.37 0.83
N SER A 261 -19.95 -15.73 1.99
CA SER A 261 -19.64 -14.29 2.06
C SER A 261 -18.16 -14.02 1.77
N LEU A 262 -17.24 -14.89 2.21
CA LEU A 262 -15.82 -14.80 1.87
C LEU A 262 -15.61 -14.80 0.36
N SER A 263 -16.32 -15.69 -0.37
CA SER A 263 -16.27 -15.75 -1.83
C SER A 263 -16.68 -14.43 -2.51
N VAL A 264 -17.67 -13.73 -1.94
CA VAL A 264 -18.09 -12.39 -2.41
C VAL A 264 -16.98 -11.35 -2.23
N HIS A 265 -16.29 -11.35 -1.08
CA HIS A 265 -15.18 -10.43 -0.84
C HIS A 265 -13.97 -10.73 -1.74
N ILE A 266 -13.72 -11.99 -2.08
CA ILE A 266 -12.65 -12.39 -3.01
C ILE A 266 -12.97 -11.91 -4.43
N GLU A 267 -14.23 -12.03 -4.88
CA GLU A 267 -14.66 -11.69 -6.25
C GLU A 267 -14.23 -10.27 -6.66
N ALA A 268 -14.28 -9.33 -5.72
CA ALA A 268 -13.92 -7.92 -5.93
C ALA A 268 -12.46 -7.68 -6.38
N PHE A 269 -11.55 -8.61 -6.09
CA PHE A 269 -10.13 -8.49 -6.40
C PHE A 269 -9.73 -9.12 -7.73
N LEU A 270 -10.54 -10.06 -8.25
CA LEU A 270 -10.08 -10.97 -9.30
C LEU A 270 -9.66 -10.25 -10.59
N ASP A 271 -10.38 -9.20 -10.98
CA ASP A 271 -9.98 -8.45 -12.18
C ASP A 271 -8.76 -7.56 -11.95
N ALA A 272 -8.48 -7.13 -10.71
CA ALA A 272 -7.22 -6.46 -10.38
C ALA A 272 -6.02 -7.38 -10.66
N PHE A 273 -6.16 -8.68 -10.37
CA PHE A 273 -5.13 -9.67 -10.69
C PHE A 273 -5.00 -9.89 -12.19
N ASN A 274 -6.12 -9.96 -12.92
CA ASN A 274 -6.13 -10.10 -14.38
C ASN A 274 -5.45 -8.93 -15.10
N VAL A 275 -5.50 -7.71 -14.53
CA VAL A 275 -4.81 -6.52 -15.06
C VAL A 275 -3.43 -6.28 -14.40
N ASN A 276 -2.87 -7.31 -13.76
CA ASN A 276 -1.52 -7.32 -13.19
C ASN A 276 -1.27 -6.18 -12.19
N VAL A 277 -2.18 -5.99 -11.21
CA VAL A 277 -1.93 -5.10 -10.07
C VAL A 277 -0.60 -5.41 -9.41
N ALA A 278 0.18 -4.37 -9.06
CA ALA A 278 1.54 -4.53 -8.57
C ALA A 278 1.62 -5.14 -7.17
N GLY A 279 0.70 -4.76 -6.29
CA GLY A 279 0.70 -5.17 -4.90
C GLY A 279 -0.68 -5.52 -4.35
N VAL A 280 -0.68 -6.32 -3.28
CA VAL A 280 -1.85 -6.59 -2.45
C VAL A 280 -1.50 -6.25 -1.01
N MET A 281 -2.44 -5.64 -0.29
CA MET A 281 -2.33 -5.41 1.14
C MET A 281 -3.38 -6.24 1.88
N PRO A 282 -2.97 -7.06 2.87
CA PRO A 282 -3.88 -7.93 3.56
C PRO A 282 -4.71 -7.20 4.62
N THR A 283 -5.84 -7.78 4.99
CA THR A 283 -6.70 -7.28 6.07
C THR A 283 -6.01 -7.36 7.43
N TYR A 284 -6.37 -6.41 8.28
CA TYR A 284 -6.05 -6.35 9.70
C TYR A 284 -6.68 -7.47 10.51
N THR A 285 -7.88 -7.89 10.15
CA THR A 285 -8.73 -8.67 11.04
C THR A 285 -8.41 -10.15 11.03
N ILE A 286 -8.66 -10.81 12.16
CA ILE A 286 -8.80 -12.26 12.24
C ILE A 286 -10.16 -12.62 11.65
N LEU A 287 -10.20 -13.54 10.69
CA LEU A 287 -11.45 -14.02 10.10
C LEU A 287 -12.07 -15.10 11.01
N LYS A 288 -13.36 -14.95 11.33
CA LYS A 288 -14.15 -15.88 12.15
C LYS A 288 -15.51 -16.15 11.52
N ASP A 289 -16.20 -17.20 11.96
CA ASP A 289 -17.64 -17.38 11.72
C ASP A 289 -18.39 -17.26 13.07
N LEU A 290 -19.51 -16.53 13.11
CA LEU A 290 -20.39 -16.46 14.29
C LEU A 290 -21.29 -17.69 14.40
N LEU A 291 -21.37 -18.52 13.34
CA LEU A 291 -22.27 -19.68 13.24
C LEU A 291 -21.58 -21.04 13.32
N LEU A 292 -20.54 -21.19 14.15
CA LEU A 292 -19.87 -22.42 14.63
C LEU A 292 -18.39 -22.48 14.23
N GLU A 293 -17.57 -22.27 15.25
CA GLU A 293 -16.15 -22.56 15.50
C GLU A 293 -15.09 -22.56 14.39
N ASP A 294 -15.30 -22.87 13.11
CA ASP A 294 -14.17 -22.96 12.18
C ASP A 294 -14.52 -22.66 10.71
N LEU A 295 -14.31 -21.41 10.28
CA LEU A 295 -14.33 -21.06 8.84
C LEU A 295 -13.31 -21.94 8.12
N ALA A 296 -13.75 -22.81 7.22
CA ALA A 296 -12.86 -23.68 6.47
C ALA A 296 -12.49 -23.07 5.12
N LEU A 297 -11.21 -23.10 4.77
CA LEU A 297 -10.73 -22.82 3.43
C LEU A 297 -10.28 -24.14 2.80
N ASN A 298 -10.90 -24.53 1.68
CA ASN A 298 -10.60 -25.80 1.01
C ASN A 298 -10.74 -27.04 1.92
N GLY A 299 -11.66 -27.00 2.89
CA GLY A 299 -11.92 -28.09 3.83
C GLY A 299 -10.98 -28.14 5.05
N GLU A 300 -10.06 -27.18 5.18
CA GLU A 300 -9.21 -27.01 6.36
C GLU A 300 -9.60 -25.78 7.15
N LEU A 301 -9.62 -25.89 8.48
CA LEU A 301 -9.96 -24.78 9.37
C LEU A 301 -8.96 -23.64 9.21
N LEU A 302 -9.48 -22.42 9.12
CA LEU A 302 -8.65 -21.23 9.04
C LEU A 302 -8.04 -20.94 10.41
N GLU A 303 -6.72 -20.76 10.43
CA GLU A 303 -6.02 -20.35 11.64
C GLU A 303 -6.56 -19.01 12.15
N SER A 304 -6.75 -18.89 13.47
CA SER A 304 -7.27 -17.68 14.13
C SER A 304 -6.23 -16.56 14.26
N VAL A 305 -5.61 -16.20 13.14
CA VAL A 305 -4.64 -15.11 13.02
C VAL A 305 -5.11 -14.05 12.01
N ALA A 306 -4.60 -12.82 12.14
CA ALA A 306 -4.94 -11.76 11.19
C ALA A 306 -4.46 -12.07 9.78
N GLY A 307 -5.11 -11.47 8.78
CA GLY A 307 -4.87 -11.78 7.37
C GLY A 307 -3.41 -11.65 6.93
N GLY A 308 -2.68 -10.66 7.45
CA GLY A 308 -1.25 -10.50 7.15
C GLY A 308 -0.32 -11.57 7.72
N PHE A 309 -0.80 -12.39 8.65
CA PHE A 309 -0.07 -13.51 9.27
C PHE A 309 -0.57 -14.88 8.80
N SER A 310 -1.67 -14.94 8.05
CA SER A 310 -2.29 -16.20 7.62
C SER A 310 -1.61 -16.77 6.37
N ALA A 311 -0.84 -17.85 6.52
CA ALA A 311 -0.28 -18.58 5.39
C ALA A 311 -1.37 -19.14 4.45
N GLN A 312 -2.53 -19.52 5.00
CA GLN A 312 -3.67 -19.99 4.21
C GLN A 312 -4.23 -18.90 3.29
N LEU A 313 -4.36 -17.64 3.76
CA LEU A 313 -4.87 -16.54 2.94
C LEU A 313 -3.83 -15.98 1.96
N ILE A 314 -2.55 -15.98 2.34
CA ILE A 314 -1.48 -15.38 1.53
C ILE A 314 -0.85 -16.41 0.58
N GLU A 315 -0.32 -17.53 1.09
CA GLU A 315 0.36 -18.52 0.26
C GLU A 315 -0.63 -19.50 -0.40
N GLY A 316 -1.68 -19.90 0.31
CA GLY A 316 -2.74 -20.75 -0.24
C GLY A 316 -3.62 -20.00 -1.23
N LEU A 317 -4.47 -19.12 -0.72
CA LEU A 317 -5.52 -18.47 -1.52
C LEU A 317 -4.95 -17.47 -2.54
N LEU A 318 -4.16 -16.48 -2.08
CA LEU A 318 -3.67 -15.42 -2.97
C LEU A 318 -2.62 -15.91 -3.98
N ARG A 319 -1.56 -16.58 -3.50
CA ARG A 319 -0.41 -16.99 -4.32
C ARG A 319 -0.66 -18.26 -5.13
N THR A 320 -1.26 -19.28 -4.52
CA THR A 320 -1.44 -20.59 -5.17
C THR A 320 -2.73 -20.63 -5.99
N GLU A 321 -3.88 -20.36 -5.37
CA GLU A 321 -5.18 -20.46 -6.04
C GLU A 321 -5.40 -19.34 -7.06
N HIS A 322 -5.21 -18.07 -6.67
CA HIS A 322 -5.39 -16.92 -7.56
C HIS A 322 -4.13 -16.52 -8.32
N GLN A 323 -3.03 -17.27 -8.16
CA GLN A 323 -1.79 -17.12 -8.92
C GLN A 323 -1.18 -15.70 -8.87
N PHE A 324 -1.45 -14.90 -7.82
CA PHE A 324 -0.97 -13.53 -7.73
C PHE A 324 0.57 -13.47 -7.72
N LYS A 325 1.15 -12.65 -8.61
CA LYS A 325 2.61 -12.56 -8.82
C LYS A 325 3.26 -11.28 -8.29
N GLY A 326 2.46 -10.31 -7.83
CA GLY A 326 2.96 -9.03 -7.31
C GLY A 326 3.55 -9.14 -5.90
N PHE A 327 3.85 -8.01 -5.27
CA PHE A 327 4.33 -8.00 -3.87
C PHE A 327 3.16 -7.99 -2.88
N VAL A 328 3.40 -8.48 -1.66
CA VAL A 328 2.46 -8.34 -0.54
C VAL A 328 3.04 -7.29 0.38
N LEU A 329 2.27 -6.23 0.64
CA LEU A 329 2.64 -5.15 1.54
C LEU A 329 1.72 -5.21 2.75
N SER A 330 2.27 -5.38 3.95
CA SER A 330 1.45 -5.34 5.15
C SER A 330 0.78 -3.98 5.31
N ASP A 331 -0.36 -3.94 5.99
CA ASP A 331 -0.97 -2.68 6.37
C ASP A 331 -0.26 -2.05 7.60
N TRP A 332 -0.66 -0.84 7.96
CA TRP A 332 0.05 0.03 8.90
C TRP A 332 0.15 -0.57 10.30
N ALA A 333 1.36 -0.50 10.88
CA ALA A 333 1.65 -0.93 12.25
C ALA A 333 1.27 -2.40 12.55
N ILE A 334 1.28 -3.27 11.54
CA ILE A 334 0.93 -4.70 11.68
C ILE A 334 1.79 -5.49 12.67
N PHE A 335 2.89 -4.94 13.19
CA PHE A 335 3.74 -5.56 14.21
C PHE A 335 3.74 -4.79 15.55
N ARG A 336 2.79 -3.87 15.76
CA ARG A 336 2.60 -3.20 17.06
C ARG A 336 1.52 -3.87 17.93
N ASP A 337 1.95 -4.55 19.01
CA ASP A 337 1.06 -5.28 19.92
C ASP A 337 0.04 -4.35 20.59
N ALA A 338 -1.18 -4.85 20.79
CA ALA A 338 -2.20 -4.17 21.58
C ALA A 338 -1.78 -4.09 23.05
N LYS A 339 -1.66 -2.86 23.57
CA LYS A 339 -1.35 -2.60 24.98
C LYS A 339 -2.62 -2.51 25.81
N GLU A 340 -2.50 -2.44 27.15
CA GLU A 340 -3.65 -2.26 28.05
C GLU A 340 -4.55 -1.07 27.66
N ALA A 341 -3.94 0.05 27.24
CA ALA A 341 -4.68 1.23 26.76
C ALA A 341 -5.48 0.98 25.48
N THR A 342 -5.08 -0.02 24.68
CA THR A 342 -5.79 -0.46 23.48
C THR A 342 -6.86 -1.50 23.81
N LEU A 343 -6.53 -2.47 24.66
CA LEU A 343 -7.42 -3.57 25.03
C LEU A 343 -8.57 -3.11 25.92
N ASN A 344 -8.29 -2.22 26.87
CA ASN A 344 -9.23 -1.70 27.88
C ASN A 344 -9.15 -0.17 27.95
N PRO A 345 -9.59 0.56 26.91
CA PRO A 345 -9.46 2.01 26.89
C PRO A 345 -10.31 2.66 27.99
N THR A 346 -9.64 3.37 28.91
CA THR A 346 -10.29 4.20 29.95
C THR A 346 -10.25 5.69 29.61
N GLN A 347 -9.54 6.04 28.54
CA GLN A 347 -9.40 7.40 28.01
C GLN A 347 -9.57 7.35 26.48
N MET A 348 -9.72 8.52 25.85
CA MET A 348 -9.74 8.64 24.40
C MET A 348 -8.40 8.18 23.82
N GLN A 349 -8.45 7.26 22.86
CA GLN A 349 -7.27 6.73 22.18
C GLN A 349 -6.64 7.77 21.26
N THR A 350 -5.32 7.73 21.19
CA THR A 350 -4.47 8.58 20.35
C THR A 350 -3.82 7.75 19.23
N PRO A 351 -3.16 8.37 18.22
CA PRO A 351 -2.39 7.62 17.24
C PRO A 351 -1.31 6.69 17.83
N ASP A 352 -0.84 6.97 19.05
CA ASP A 352 0.11 6.10 19.76
C ASP A 352 -0.55 4.85 20.37
N ASP A 353 -1.87 4.78 20.38
CA ASP A 353 -2.63 3.60 20.82
C ASP A 353 -3.02 2.69 19.64
N ILE A 354 -2.79 3.15 18.39
CA ILE A 354 -2.90 2.31 17.19
C ILE A 354 -1.98 1.11 17.37
N SER A 355 -2.59 -0.05 17.37
CA SER A 355 -1.96 -1.34 17.54
C SER A 355 -2.92 -2.38 16.97
N MET A 356 -2.48 -3.62 16.96
CA MET A 356 -3.22 -4.68 16.34
C MET A 356 -3.40 -5.81 17.35
N SER A 357 -4.60 -6.40 17.32
CA SER A 357 -4.93 -7.63 18.03
C SER A 357 -5.04 -8.78 17.00
N TRP A 358 -3.92 -9.14 16.40
CA TRP A 358 -3.74 -10.10 15.32
C TRP A 358 -3.72 -11.59 15.74
N GLY A 359 -3.86 -11.91 17.02
CA GLY A 359 -4.08 -13.28 17.52
C GLY A 359 -2.82 -14.13 17.74
N VAL A 360 -1.64 -13.50 17.67
CA VAL A 360 -0.31 -14.10 17.92
C VAL A 360 0.49 -13.29 18.94
N GLU A 361 -0.18 -12.43 19.70
CA GLU A 361 0.43 -11.70 20.81
C GLU A 361 0.89 -12.68 21.90
N ALA A 362 1.99 -12.33 22.57
CA ALA A 362 2.62 -13.16 23.60
C ALA A 362 1.92 -13.13 24.97
#